data_AF-A0A9P0MBP7-F1
#
_entry.id   AF-A0A9P0MBP7-F1
#
_cell.length_a   1.000
_cell.length_b   1.000
_cell.length_c   1.000
_cell.angle_alpha   90.00
_cell.angle_beta   90.00
_cell.angle_gamma   90.00
#
_symmetry.space_group_name_H-M   'P 1'
#
loop_
_entity.id
_entity.type
_entity.pdbx_description
1 polymer ?
#
loop_
_entity_poly.entity_id
_entity_poly.type
_entity_poly.pdbx_seq_one_letter_code
_entity_poly.pdbx_strand_id
1 'polypeptide(L)'
;MLSRAFRNRFVELHFNEIPPRELEVILHQRCQMSPSYAKKMIAVMTDLQTRRRGSAAFAGKQGFITLRDLFRWGERYRLAQNTDKLYDWDQHLADEGYLVLAGELGSLKRNWKSSMY
;
A
#
# COMPACT_ATOMS: atom_id res chain seq x y z
N MET A 1 15.33 19.72 -6.46
CA MET A 1 15.06 20.01 -7.89
C MET A 1 16.38 20.12 -8.63
N LEU A 2 16.46 19.61 -9.86
CA LEU A 2 17.66 19.71 -10.71
C LEU A 2 17.75 21.11 -11.35
N SER A 3 18.97 21.59 -11.60
CA SER A 3 19.19 22.91 -12.21
C SER A 3 18.65 22.97 -13.64
N ARG A 4 18.29 24.17 -14.11
CA ARG A 4 17.79 24.39 -15.47
C ARG A 4 18.82 23.98 -16.54
N ALA A 5 20.11 24.24 -16.28
CA ALA A 5 21.19 23.85 -17.19
C ALA A 5 21.35 22.33 -17.32
N PHE A 6 21.09 21.58 -16.25
CA PHE A 6 21.09 20.12 -16.27
C PHE A 6 19.85 19.57 -16.99
N ARG A 7 18.67 20.12 -16.68
CA ARG A 7 17.40 19.78 -17.31
C ARG A 7 17.41 19.95 -18.84
N ASN A 8 18.02 21.03 -19.33
CA ASN A 8 18.15 21.31 -20.77
C ASN A 8 19.00 20.27 -21.55
N ARG A 9 19.66 19.32 -20.89
CA ARG A 9 20.43 18.24 -21.54
C ARG A 9 19.63 16.94 -21.72
N PHE A 10 18.38 16.90 -21.24
CA PHE A 10 17.56 15.69 -21.24
C PHE A 10 16.12 15.99 -21.71
N VAL A 11 15.47 14.96 -22.26
CA VAL A 11 14.02 14.98 -22.46
C VAL A 11 13.35 14.62 -21.14
N GLU A 12 12.52 15.51 -20.61
CA GLU A 12 11.81 15.31 -19.36
C GLU A 12 10.49 14.56 -19.60
N LEU A 13 10.36 13.38 -19.00
CA LEU A 13 9.11 12.63 -18.95
C LEU A 13 8.46 12.79 -17.58
N HIS A 14 7.21 13.27 -17.58
CA HIS A 14 6.40 13.41 -16.38
C HIS A 14 5.39 12.26 -16.33
N PHE A 15 5.49 11.44 -15.28
CA PHE A 15 4.53 10.39 -15.00
C PHE A 15 3.58 10.86 -13.91
N ASN A 16 2.29 10.78 -14.18
CA ASN A 16 1.26 11.01 -13.16
C ASN A 16 1.17 9.81 -12.21
N GLU A 17 0.49 9.99 -11.08
CA GLU A 17 0.18 8.87 -10.18
C GLU A 17 -0.70 7.84 -10.88
N ILE A 18 -0.46 6.56 -10.59
CA ILE A 18 -1.23 5.44 -11.14
C ILE A 18 -2.66 5.50 -10.58
N PRO A 19 -3.72 5.46 -11.41
CA PRO A 19 -5.09 5.46 -10.93
C PRO A 19 -5.40 4.27 -10.01
N PRO A 20 -6.23 4.43 -8.96
CA PRO A 20 -6.53 3.35 -8.02
C PRO A 20 -7.05 2.07 -8.68
N ARG A 21 -7.90 2.20 -9.72
CA ARG A 21 -8.44 1.05 -10.45
C ARG A 21 -7.37 0.26 -11.22
N GLU A 22 -6.39 0.95 -11.79
CA GLU A 22 -5.26 0.27 -12.46
C GLU A 22 -4.38 -0.42 -11.43
N LEU A 23 -4.16 0.23 -10.29
CA LEU A 23 -3.41 -0.35 -9.19
C LEU A 23 -4.08 -1.61 -8.62
N GLU A 24 -5.42 -1.65 -8.54
CA GLU A 24 -6.20 -2.85 -8.17
C GLU A 24 -5.91 -4.01 -9.11
N VAL A 25 -5.93 -3.76 -10.43
CA VAL A 25 -5.65 -4.77 -11.45
C VAL A 25 -4.21 -5.27 -11.36
N ILE A 26 -3.25 -4.35 -11.19
CA ILE A 26 -1.83 -4.71 -11.06
C ILE A 26 -1.61 -5.57 -9.81
N LEU A 27 -2.21 -5.22 -8.67
CA LEU A 27 -2.12 -6.01 -7.43
C LEU A 27 -2.75 -7.39 -7.59
N HIS A 28 -3.96 -7.46 -8.15
CA HIS A 28 -4.63 -8.72 -8.41
C HIS A 28 -3.74 -9.66 -9.24
N GLN A 29 -3.16 -9.16 -10.34
CA GLN A 29 -2.37 -9.97 -11.24
C GLN A 29 -1.00 -10.33 -10.67
N ARG A 30 -0.27 -9.36 -10.11
CA ARG A 30 1.11 -9.59 -9.63
C ARG A 30 1.17 -10.34 -8.32
N CYS A 31 0.26 -10.07 -7.40
CA CYS A 31 0.24 -10.69 -6.08
C CYS A 31 -0.73 -11.89 -6.01
N GLN A 32 -1.38 -12.26 -7.11
CA GLN A 32 -2.29 -13.42 -7.22
C GLN A 32 -3.39 -13.44 -6.16
N MET A 33 -3.79 -12.26 -5.68
CA MET A 33 -4.86 -12.10 -4.68
C MET A 33 -6.19 -11.83 -5.36
N SER A 34 -7.31 -12.06 -4.68
CA SER A 34 -8.62 -11.73 -5.22
C SER A 34 -8.78 -10.21 -5.46
N PRO A 35 -9.62 -9.79 -6.43
CA PRO A 35 -9.91 -8.37 -6.64
C PRO A 35 -10.48 -7.66 -5.40
N SER A 36 -11.22 -8.38 -4.56
CA SER A 36 -11.75 -7.84 -3.30
C SER A 36 -10.64 -7.51 -2.30
N TYR A 37 -9.60 -8.35 -2.20
CA TYR A 37 -8.43 -8.06 -1.36
C TYR A 37 -7.58 -6.91 -1.91
N ALA A 38 -7.36 -6.86 -3.22
CA ALA A 38 -6.64 -5.75 -3.85
C ALA A 38 -7.31 -4.40 -3.53
N LYS A 39 -8.65 -4.35 -3.64
CA LYS A 39 -9.44 -3.17 -3.30
C LYS A 39 -9.34 -2.79 -1.82
N LYS A 40 -9.44 -3.77 -0.89
CA LYS A 40 -9.27 -3.54 0.56
C LYS A 40 -7.88 -2.97 0.88
N MET A 41 -6.81 -3.51 0.30
CA MET A 41 -5.45 -3.03 0.52
C MET A 41 -5.25 -1.59 0.04
N ILE A 42 -5.79 -1.25 -1.14
CA ILE A 42 -5.71 0.12 -1.67
C ILE A 42 -6.50 1.08 -0.79
N ALA A 43 -7.71 0.71 -0.35
CA ALA A 43 -8.50 1.54 0.57
C ALA A 43 -7.74 1.86 1.86
N VAL A 44 -7.07 0.85 2.46
CA VAL A 44 -6.22 1.05 3.64
C VAL A 44 -5.07 2.00 3.34
N MET A 45 -4.36 1.83 2.21
CA MET A 45 -3.29 2.73 1.81
C MET A 45 -3.77 4.18 1.68
N THR A 46 -4.89 4.40 0.98
CA THR A 46 -5.47 5.72 0.76
C THR A 46 -5.93 6.37 2.06
N ASP A 47 -6.56 5.62 2.96
CA ASP A 47 -6.95 6.11 4.29
C ASP A 47 -5.74 6.54 5.12
N LEU A 48 -4.68 5.72 5.15
CA LEU A 48 -3.44 6.04 5.85
C LEU A 48 -2.77 7.31 5.29
N GLN A 49 -2.67 7.41 3.96
CA GLN A 49 -2.11 8.60 3.31
C GLN A 49 -2.93 9.85 3.64
N THR A 50 -4.26 9.75 3.63
CA THR A 50 -5.17 10.86 3.93
C THR A 50 -5.01 11.34 5.37
N ARG A 51 -5.01 10.42 6.35
CA ARG A 51 -4.85 10.75 7.77
C ARG A 51 -3.51 11.42 8.07
N ARG A 52 -2.45 10.96 7.41
CA ARG A 52 -1.10 11.50 7.64
C ARG A 52 -0.87 12.84 6.95
N ARG A 53 -1.53 13.12 5.82
CA ARG A 53 -1.51 14.45 5.17
C ARG A 53 -2.07 15.56 6.08
N GLY A 54 -2.99 15.23 7.00
CA GLY A 54 -3.54 16.16 7.98
C GLY A 54 -2.65 16.43 9.20
N SER A 55 -1.57 15.65 9.41
CA SER A 55 -0.68 15.78 10.56
C SER A 55 0.60 16.53 10.15
N ALA A 56 0.69 17.81 10.52
CA ALA A 56 1.80 18.70 10.17
C ALA A 56 3.19 18.24 10.69
N ALA A 57 3.24 17.21 11.55
CA ALA A 57 4.48 16.71 12.16
C ALA A 57 5.36 15.86 11.22
N PHE A 58 4.89 15.49 10.02
CA PHE A 58 5.58 14.53 9.13
C PHE A 58 5.95 15.10 7.75
N ALA A 59 6.22 16.42 7.68
CA ALA A 59 6.58 17.11 6.44
C ALA A 59 7.92 16.66 5.80
N GLY A 60 8.70 15.77 6.44
CA GLY A 60 9.98 15.30 5.93
C GLY A 60 10.05 13.79 5.76
N LYS A 61 9.93 13.29 4.51
CA LYS A 61 10.39 11.97 3.95
C LYS A 61 10.18 10.65 4.73
N GLN A 62 9.74 10.66 5.97
CA GLN A 62 9.52 9.51 6.85
C GLN A 62 8.05 9.57 7.24
N GLY A 63 7.30 8.50 7.02
CA GLY A 63 5.89 8.48 7.41
C GLY A 63 4.85 8.43 6.29
N PHE A 64 5.10 7.97 5.07
CA PHE A 64 3.97 7.67 4.15
C PHE A 64 4.08 6.27 3.60
N ILE A 65 2.97 5.54 3.60
CA ILE A 65 2.87 4.27 2.89
C ILE A 65 3.07 4.53 1.39
N THR A 66 4.07 3.86 0.82
CA THR A 66 4.42 3.97 -0.60
C THR A 66 3.83 2.80 -1.39
N LEU A 67 3.80 2.92 -2.73
CA LEU A 67 3.47 1.77 -3.59
C LEU A 67 4.39 0.57 -3.35
N ARG A 68 5.65 0.81 -2.99
CA ARG A 68 6.60 -0.26 -2.64
C ARG A 68 6.12 -1.05 -1.43
N ASP A 69 5.61 -0.37 -0.40
CA ASP A 69 5.08 -1.02 0.81
C ASP A 69 3.82 -1.81 0.48
N LEU A 70 2.95 -1.25 -0.36
CA LEU A 70 1.74 -1.94 -0.84
C LEU A 70 2.06 -3.24 -1.59
N PHE A 71 3.01 -3.21 -2.52
CA PHE A 71 3.44 -4.41 -3.24
C PHE A 71 4.18 -5.40 -2.32
N ARG A 72 4.96 -4.92 -1.36
CA ARG A 72 5.60 -5.79 -0.35
C ARG A 72 4.58 -6.49 0.54
N TRP A 73 3.49 -5.80 0.90
CA TRP A 73 2.37 -6.38 1.62
C TRP A 73 1.64 -7.44 0.77
N GLY A 74 1.35 -7.14 -0.48
CA GLY A 74 0.70 -8.10 -1.39
C GLY A 74 1.55 -9.33 -1.67
N GLU A 75 2.87 -9.17 -1.78
CA GLU A 75 3.78 -10.29 -2.01
C GLU A 75 3.87 -11.23 -0.80
N ARG A 76 3.77 -10.71 0.43
CA ARG A 76 3.70 -11.54 1.64
C ARG A 76 2.45 -12.41 1.67
N TYR A 77 1.30 -11.85 1.27
CA TYR A 77 0.07 -12.62 1.08
C TYR A 77 0.27 -13.75 0.05
N ARG A 78 0.90 -13.45 -1.09
CA ARG A 78 1.15 -14.43 -2.17
C ARG A 78 2.06 -15.59 -1.73
N LEU A 79 3.07 -15.28 -0.93
CA LEU A 79 4.07 -16.26 -0.47
C LEU A 79 3.59 -17.07 0.73
N ALA A 80 2.46 -16.72 1.34
CA ALA A 80 1.92 -17.44 2.47
C ALA A 80 1.57 -18.89 2.08
N GLN A 81 2.30 -19.85 2.63
CA GLN A 81 2.04 -21.27 2.44
C GLN A 81 1.10 -21.73 3.55
N ASN A 82 -0.20 -21.84 3.25
CA ASN A 82 -1.13 -22.51 4.14
C ASN A 82 -2.07 -23.43 3.37
N THR A 83 -2.12 -24.69 3.80
CA THR A 83 -2.92 -25.78 3.21
C THR A 83 -4.24 -26.00 3.96
N ASP A 84 -4.44 -25.34 5.10
CA ASP A 84 -5.67 -25.47 5.88
C ASP A 84 -6.84 -24.73 5.24
N LYS A 85 -7.93 -25.47 5.02
CA LYS A 85 -9.19 -24.93 4.46
C LYS A 85 -9.88 -23.93 5.39
N LEU A 86 -9.52 -23.91 6.68
CA LEU A 86 -10.11 -23.04 7.70
C LEU A 86 -9.22 -21.83 8.04
N TYR A 87 -8.26 -21.49 7.17
CA TYR A 87 -7.37 -20.37 7.44
C TYR A 87 -8.07 -19.02 7.25
N ASP A 88 -7.99 -18.17 8.27
CA ASP A 88 -8.51 -16.81 8.24
C ASP A 88 -7.58 -15.90 7.43
N TRP A 89 -7.77 -15.90 6.11
CA TRP A 89 -7.02 -15.08 5.17
C TRP A 89 -7.22 -13.58 5.39
N ASP A 90 -8.37 -13.18 5.92
CA ASP A 90 -8.65 -11.78 6.21
C ASP A 90 -7.80 -11.28 7.39
N GLN A 91 -7.70 -12.08 8.46
CA GLN A 91 -6.84 -11.76 9.60
C GLN A 91 -5.35 -11.84 9.22
N HIS A 92 -4.95 -12.85 8.44
CA HIS A 92 -3.59 -12.96 7.92
C HIS A 92 -3.18 -11.73 7.11
N LEU A 93 -4.03 -11.30 6.18
CA LEU A 93 -3.75 -10.13 5.35
C LEU A 93 -3.60 -8.87 6.22
N ALA A 94 -4.43 -8.72 7.27
CA ALA A 94 -4.30 -7.63 8.23
C ALA A 94 -2.99 -7.67 9.02
N ASP A 95 -2.57 -8.86 9.45
CA ASP A 95 -1.34 -9.07 10.23
C ASP A 95 -0.09 -8.80 9.39
N GLU A 96 -0.03 -9.31 8.16
CA GLU A 96 1.07 -8.99 7.23
C GLU A 96 1.12 -7.51 6.89
N GLY A 97 -0.05 -6.88 6.73
CA GLY A 97 -0.16 -5.43 6.54
C GLY A 97 0.39 -4.69 7.74
N TYR A 98 0.05 -5.16 8.95
CA TYR A 98 0.60 -4.61 10.17
C TYR A 98 2.12 -4.75 10.16
N LEU A 99 2.71 -5.92 9.92
CA LEU A 99 4.17 -6.07 9.95
C LEU A 99 4.91 -5.19 8.93
N VAL A 100 4.33 -5.01 7.74
CA VAL A 100 4.92 -4.17 6.69
C VAL A 100 4.84 -2.68 7.03
N LEU A 101 3.79 -2.27 7.75
CA LEU A 101 3.44 -0.87 8.01
C LEU A 101 3.69 -0.43 9.48
N ALA A 102 3.90 -1.38 10.40
CA ALA A 102 4.02 -1.20 11.85
C ALA A 102 5.39 -0.69 12.27
N GLY A 103 6.38 -0.71 11.38
CA GLY A 103 7.59 0.10 11.53
C GLY A 103 7.27 1.59 11.76
N GLU A 104 6.04 2.04 11.46
CA GLU A 104 5.59 3.40 11.69
C GLU A 104 4.16 3.57 12.29
N LEU A 105 3.37 2.51 12.57
CA LEU A 105 1.94 2.64 12.96
C LEU A 105 1.39 1.56 13.90
N GLY A 106 0.95 1.96 15.10
CA GLY A 106 0.14 1.14 16.02
C GLY A 106 -1.38 1.09 15.73
N SER A 107 -1.89 1.76 14.69
CA SER A 107 -3.35 1.89 14.44
C SER A 107 -3.95 0.96 13.38
N LEU A 108 -3.13 0.21 12.61
CA LEU A 108 -3.61 -0.52 11.43
C LEU A 108 -4.66 -1.60 11.75
N LYS A 109 -4.50 -2.35 12.86
CA LYS A 109 -5.47 -3.39 13.26
C LYS A 109 -6.88 -2.85 13.49
N ARG A 110 -7.02 -1.59 13.92
CA ARG A 110 -8.34 -0.96 14.11
C ARG A 110 -9.00 -0.59 12.77
N ASN A 111 -8.22 -0.12 11.80
CA ASN A 111 -8.74 0.29 10.50
C ASN A 111 -9.19 -0.91 9.65
N TRP A 112 -8.51 -2.06 9.75
CA TRP A 112 -8.93 -3.27 9.05
C TRP A 112 -10.31 -3.77 9.50
N LYS A 113 -10.54 -3.83 10.83
CA LYS A 113 -11.85 -4.18 11.39
C LYS A 113 -12.95 -3.21 10.97
N SER A 114 -12.63 -1.92 10.78
CA SER A 114 -13.59 -0.94 10.28
C SER A 114 -13.87 -1.05 8.78
N SER A 115 -13.00 -1.69 8.00
CA SER A 115 -13.19 -1.95 6.56
C SER A 115 -13.90 -3.28 6.28
N MET A 116 -14.18 -4.07 7.32
CA MET A 116 -14.97 -5.31 7.25
C MET A 116 -16.48 -5.09 7.43
N TYR A 117 -16.90 -3.94 7.95
CA TYR A 117 -18.29 -3.55 8.16
C TYR A 117 -18.68 -2.37 7.27
#